data_AF-A0A653N5P3-F1
#
_entry.id   AF-A0A653N5P3-F1
#
_cell.length_a   1.000
_cell.length_b   1.000
_cell.length_c   1.000
_cell.angle_alpha   90.00
_cell.angle_beta   90.00
_cell.angle_gamma   90.00
#
_symmetry.space_group_name_H-M   'P 1'
#
loop_
_entity.id
_entity.type
_entity.pdbx_description
1 polymer ?
#
loop_
_entity_poly.entity_id
_entity_poly.type
_entity_poly.pdbx_seq_one_letter_code
_entity_poly.pdbx_strand_id
1 'polypeptide(L)' 'MKNLVTTLSLARSITQRLRSEEDGATATEYAITVGFIAIVIVAGVGFFGLSLNGYFDHLTTGVKTALGIP' A
#
# COMPACT_ATOMS: atom_id res chain seq x y z
N MET A 1 -31.67 27.66 -31.32
CA MET A 1 -31.51 27.22 -29.92
C MET A 1 -31.12 25.73 -29.80
N LYS A 2 -31.71 24.82 -30.59
CA LYS A 2 -31.40 23.37 -30.55
C LYS A 2 -29.91 23.07 -30.71
N ASN A 3 -29.24 23.74 -31.64
CA ASN A 3 -27.82 23.53 -31.96
C ASN A 3 -26.90 23.94 -30.80
N LEU A 4 -27.25 25.02 -30.08
CA LEU A 4 -26.52 25.51 -28.90
C LEU A 4 -26.60 24.54 -27.72
N VAL A 5 -27.78 23.96 -27.49
CA VAL A 5 -27.99 22.97 -26.43
C VAL A 5 -27.21 21.69 -26.74
N THR A 6 -27.20 21.24 -28.00
CA THR A 6 -26.42 20.08 -28.43
C THR A 6 -24.91 20.32 -28.35
N THR A 7 -24.42 21.50 -28.73
CA THR A 7 -22.98 21.83 -28.57
C THR A 7 -22.56 21.91 -27.11
N LEU A 8 -23.43 22.44 -26.23
CA LEU A 8 -23.17 22.51 -24.79
C LEU A 8 -23.21 21.12 -24.13
N SER A 9 -24.11 20.23 -24.56
CA SER A 9 -24.17 18.85 -24.06
C SER A 9 -22.97 18.02 -24.49
N LEU A 10 -22.47 18.24 -25.72
CA LEU A 10 -21.25 17.60 -26.22
C LEU A 10 -20.01 18.11 -25.48
N ALA A 11 -19.88 19.42 -25.30
CA ALA A 11 -18.77 19.99 -24.53
C ALA A 11 -18.76 19.45 -23.10
N ARG A 12 -19.92 19.41 -22.42
CA ARG A 12 -20.05 18.82 -21.09
C ARG A 12 -19.68 17.33 -21.05
N SER A 13 -20.10 16.54 -22.05
CA SER A 13 -19.79 15.10 -22.05
C SER A 13 -18.29 14.82 -22.26
N ILE A 14 -17.62 15.63 -23.08
CA ILE A 14 -16.17 15.55 -23.28
C ILE A 14 -15.45 15.92 -21.98
N THR A 15 -15.81 17.05 -21.35
CA THR A 15 -15.20 17.46 -20.08
C THR A 15 -15.40 16.42 -18.97
N GLN A 16 -16.57 15.79 -18.91
CA GLN A 16 -16.87 14.77 -17.90
C GLN A 16 -16.08 13.47 -18.12
N ARG A 17 -15.80 13.10 -19.38
CA ARG A 17 -14.94 11.96 -19.71
C ARG A 17 -13.48 12.22 -19.34
N LEU A 18 -12.95 13.39 -19.71
CA LEU A 18 -11.57 13.76 -19.37
C LEU A 18 -11.34 13.76 -17.85
N ARG A 19 -12.30 14.30 -17.09
CA ARG A 19 -12.22 14.30 -15.62
C ARG A 19 -12.28 12.90 -15.02
N SER A 20 -13.08 12.00 -15.61
CA SER A 20 -13.16 10.60 -15.17
C SER A 20 -11.88 9.80 -15.51
N GLU A 21 -11.18 10.16 -16.58
CA GLU A 21 -9.91 9.53 -16.97
C GLU A 21 -8.76 9.95 -16.04
N GLU A 22 -8.73 11.22 -15.62
CA GLU A 22 -7.80 11.73 -14.62
C GLU A 22 -8.00 11.07 -13.24
N ASP A 23 -9.25 10.88 -12.81
CA ASP A 23 -9.57 10.17 -11.56
C ASP A 23 -9.09 8.70 -11.60
N GLY A 24 -9.24 8.02 -12.74
CA GLY A 24 -8.78 6.64 -12.93
C GLY A 24 -7.27 6.49 -13.00
N ALA A 25 -6.58 7.37 -13.73
CA ALA A 25 -5.11 7.40 -13.79
C ALA A 25 -4.52 7.68 -12.40
N THR A 26 -5.09 8.63 -11.68
CA THR A 26 -4.70 8.96 -10.30
C THR A 26 -4.91 7.79 -9.34
N ALA A 27 -6.01 7.04 -9.48
CA ALA A 27 -6.26 5.84 -8.68
C ALA A 27 -5.18 4.76 -8.89
N THR A 28 -4.69 4.58 -10.13
CA THR A 28 -3.62 3.60 -10.41
C THR A 28 -2.25 4.02 -9.87
N GLU A 29 -1.94 5.32 -9.85
CA GLU A 29 -0.69 5.87 -9.31
C GLU A 29 -0.61 5.74 -7.78
N TYR A 30 -1.72 6.01 -7.09
CA TYR A 30 -1.78 5.75 -5.66
C TYR A 30 -1.81 4.25 -5.34
N ALA A 31 -2.49 3.43 -6.14
CA ALA A 31 -2.53 1.99 -5.94
C ALA A 31 -1.15 1.34 -6.05
N ILE A 32 -0.31 1.75 -7.01
CA ILE A 32 1.04 1.22 -7.15
C ILE A 32 1.96 1.67 -6.00
N THR A 33 1.82 2.91 -5.53
CA THR A 33 2.58 3.44 -4.39
C THR A 33 2.21 2.72 -3.09
N VAL A 34 0.91 2.55 -2.85
CA VAL A 34 0.39 1.79 -1.69
C VAL A 34 0.84 0.33 -1.77
N GLY A 35 0.79 -0.29 -2.95
CA GLY A 35 1.27 -1.65 -3.17
C GLY A 35 2.77 -1.80 -2.90
N PHE A 36 3.58 -0.83 -3.34
CA PHE A 36 5.02 -0.80 -3.06
C PHE A 36 5.30 -0.68 -1.55
N ILE A 37 4.63 0.24 -0.87
CA ILE A 37 4.77 0.40 0.60
C ILE A 37 4.32 -0.88 1.32
N ALA A 38 3.24 -1.54 0.87
CA ALA A 38 2.79 -2.80 1.44
C ALA A 38 3.87 -3.89 1.36
N ILE A 39 4.56 -4.03 0.23
CA ILE A 39 5.67 -4.98 0.07
C ILE A 39 6.80 -4.66 1.04
N VAL A 40 7.19 -3.38 1.16
CA VAL A 40 8.25 -2.94 2.07
C VAL A 40 7.88 -3.23 3.53
N ILE A 41 6.63 -2.98 3.93
CA ILE A 41 6.15 -3.28 5.28
C ILE A 41 6.21 -4.78 5.56
N VAL A 42 5.70 -5.62 4.65
CA VAL A 42 5.70 -7.09 4.83
C VAL A 42 7.12 -7.61 4.96
N ALA A 43 8.04 -7.17 4.09
CA ALA A 43 9.45 -7.55 4.16
C ALA A 43 10.07 -7.08 5.49
N GLY A 44 9.86 -5.81 5.87
CA GLY A 44 10.39 -5.23 7.10
C GLY A 44 9.91 -5.96 8.36
N VAL A 45 8.60 -6.23 8.46
CA VAL A 45 8.01 -6.99 9.57
C VAL A 45 8.52 -8.44 9.58
N GLY A 46 8.71 -9.06 8.41
CA GLY A 46 9.29 -10.39 8.30
C GLY A 46 10.70 -10.48 8.88
N PHE A 47 11.62 -9.61 8.43
CA PHE A 47 12.99 -9.57 8.94
C PHE A 47 13.06 -9.18 10.42
N PHE A 48 12.22 -8.23 10.84
CA PHE A 48 12.10 -7.85 12.25
C PHE A 48 11.64 -9.04 13.10
N GLY A 49 10.65 -9.80 12.64
CA GLY A 49 10.14 -10.98 13.34
C GLY A 49 11.21 -12.06 13.51
N LEU A 50 12.04 -12.32 12.50
CA LEU A 50 13.16 -13.25 12.60
C LEU A 50 14.20 -12.80 13.64
N SER A 51 14.55 -11.51 13.62
CA SER A 51 15.50 -10.94 14.57
C SER A 51 14.96 -10.98 16.01
N LEU A 52 13.67 -10.70 16.16
CA LEU A 52 12.97 -10.76 17.44
C LEU A 52 12.92 -12.18 17.99
N ASN A 53 12.68 -13.18 17.14
CA ASN A 53 12.73 -14.59 17.53
C ASN A 53 14.12 -14.96 18.07
N GLY A 54 15.18 -14.62 17.32
CA GLY A 54 16.55 -14.88 17.76
C GLY A 54 16.89 -14.18 19.08
N TYR A 55 16.40 -12.96 19.30
CA TYR A 55 16.56 -12.27 20.59
C TYR A 55 15.92 -13.04 21.75
N PHE A 56 14.70 -13.54 21.57
CA PHE A 56 14.04 -14.34 22.61
C PHE A 56 14.72 -15.71 22.82
N ASP A 57 15.21 -16.36 21.77
CA ASP A 57 15.99 -17.61 21.90
C ASP A 57 17.27 -17.41 22.72
N HIS A 58 17.96 -16.27 22.53
CA HIS A 58 19.12 -15.90 23.33
C HIS A 58 18.75 -15.70 24.81
N LEU A 59 17.62 -15.02 25.09
CA LEU A 59 17.14 -14.86 26.46
C LEU A 59 16.78 -16.20 27.09
N THR A 60 16.05 -17.06 26.38
CA THR A 60 15.71 -18.42 26.84
C THR A 60 16.96 -19.23 27.15
N THR A 61 17.97 -19.17 26.28
CA THR A 61 19.26 -19.83 26.52
C THR A 61 19.96 -19.28 27.75
N GLY A 62 19.96 -17.96 27.94
CA GLY A 62 20.54 -17.31 29.11
C GLY A 62 19.86 -17.74 30.41
N VAL A 63 18.53 -17.78 30.43
CA VAL A 63 17.74 -18.23 31.59
C VAL A 63 18.01 -19.72 31.88
N LYS A 64 18.00 -20.59 30.86
CA LYS A 64 18.33 -22.01 31.00
C LYS A 64 19.71 -22.21 31.63
N THR A 65 20.70 -21.48 31.12
CA THR A 65 22.08 -21.49 31.63
C THR A 65 22.13 -21.05 33.11
N ALA A 66 21.44 -19.97 33.47
CA ALA A 66 21.40 -19.47 34.85
C ALA A 66 20.72 -20.45 35.81
N LEU A 67 19.73 -21.19 35.34
CA LEU A 67 18.98 -22.18 36.12
C LEU A 67 19.64 -23.58 36.11
N GLY A 68 20.71 -23.78 35.33
CA GLY A 68 21.39 -25.08 35.20
C GLY A 68 20.51 -26.16 34.57
N ILE A 69 19.48 -25.76 33.84
CA ILE A 69 18.56 -26.67 33.13
C ILE A 69 18.88 -26.68 31.63
N PRO A 70 18.77 -27.83 30.96
CA PRO A 70 18.98 -27.92 29.52
C PRO A 70 17.98 -27.08 28.72
#